data_AF-A0A482WTB9-F1
#
_entry.id   AF-A0A482WTB9-F1
#
_cell.length_a   1.000
_cell.length_b   1.000
_cell.length_c   1.000
_cell.angle_alpha   90.00
_cell.angle_beta   90.00
_cell.angle_gamma   90.00
#
_symmetry.space_group_name_H-M   'P 1'
#
loop_
_entity.id
_entity.type
_entity.pdbx_description
1 polymer ?
#
loop_
_entity_poly.entity_id
_entity_poly.type
_entity_poly.pdbx_seq_one_letter_code
_entity_poly.pdbx_strand_id
1 'polypeptide(L)'
;MTFTTDQLITEINSQVALFRDLLIHIGTSRDCPELREKIRKLRRTCVDACKHTSQLLLPQIRRWKMSDTRQASVMTSRTLNSDGGWGEVDAR
;
A
#
# COMPACT_ATOMS: atom_id res chain seq x y z
N MET A 1 -19.25 7.80 6.17
CA MET A 1 -18.23 8.62 5.49
C MET A 1 -17.13 7.68 4.99
N THR A 2 -16.94 7.57 3.68
CA THR A 2 -15.85 6.78 3.08
C THR A 2 -14.66 7.69 2.84
N PHE A 3 -13.54 7.44 3.50
CA PHE A 3 -12.29 8.18 3.27
C PHE A 3 -11.70 7.83 1.91
N THR A 4 -11.16 8.83 1.21
CA THR A 4 -10.41 8.60 -0.02
C THR A 4 -9.03 8.02 0.30
N THR A 5 -8.44 7.29 -0.64
CA THR A 5 -7.10 6.71 -0.49
C THR A 5 -6.05 7.75 -0.09
N ASP A 6 -6.10 8.95 -0.68
CA ASP A 6 -5.19 10.05 -0.35
C ASP A 6 -5.33 10.54 1.08
N GLN A 7 -6.56 10.59 1.62
CA GLN A 7 -6.78 10.95 3.02
C GLN A 7 -6.17 9.91 3.97
N LEU A 8 -6.32 8.63 3.66
CA LEU A 8 -5.74 7.54 4.47
C LEU A 8 -4.21 7.55 4.45
N ILE A 9 -3.61 7.85 3.30
CA ILE A 9 -2.15 7.95 3.15
C ILE A 9 -1.63 9.18 3.91
N THR A 10 -2.29 10.33 3.77
CA THR A 10 -1.91 11.57 4.44
C THR A 10 -1.95 11.40 5.96
N GLU A 11 -2.97 10.72 6.47
CA GLU A 11 -3.11 10.41 7.90
C GLU A 11 -2.01 9.49 8.42
N ILE A 12 -1.62 8.45 7.67
CA ILE A 12 -0.48 7.61 8.06
C ILE A 12 0.81 8.43 8.08
N ASN A 13 1.02 9.29 7.07
CA ASN A 13 2.22 10.10 6.97
C ASN A 13 2.34 11.12 8.11
N SER A 14 1.23 11.75 8.51
CA SER A 14 1.21 12.70 9.62
C SER A 14 1.56 12.01 10.95
N GLN A 15 1.00 10.83 11.21
CA GLN A 15 1.29 10.06 12.42
C GLN A 15 2.76 9.60 12.47
N VAL A 16 3.33 9.19 11.33
CA VAL A 16 4.74 8.80 11.22
C VAL A 16 5.66 10.00 11.43
N ALA A 17 5.33 11.17 10.88
CA ALA A 17 6.10 12.39 11.09
C ALA A 17 6.15 12.75 12.59
N LEU A 18 4.99 12.78 13.25
CA LEU A 18 4.90 13.02 14.69
C LEU A 18 5.70 11.98 15.51
N PHE A 19 5.65 10.72 15.11
CA PHE A 19 6.41 9.67 15.79
C PHE A 19 7.92 9.89 15.69
N ARG A 20 8.41 10.32 14.52
CA ARG A 20 9.83 10.67 14.33
C ARG A 20 10.24 11.86 15.19
N ASP A 21 9.41 12.90 15.25
CA ASP A 21 9.70 14.08 16.08
C ASP A 21 9.84 13.73 17.55
N LEU A 22 8.97 12.85 18.07
CA LEU A 22 9.06 12.40 19.45
C LEU A 22 10.29 11.51 19.70
N LEU A 23 10.71 10.71 18.72
CA LEU A 23 11.90 9.86 18.86
C LEU A 23 13.21 10.66 18.96
N ILE A 24 13.29 11.85 18.37
CA ILE A 24 14.48 12.73 18.46
C ILE A 24 14.79 13.10 19.93
N HIS A 25 13.78 13.11 20.80
CA HIS A 25 13.94 13.46 22.21
C HIS A 25 14.40 12.28 23.10
N ILE A 26 14.43 11.04 22.60
CA ILE A 26 14.95 9.90 23.35
C ILE A 26 16.46 10.05 23.57
N GLY A 27 16.93 9.77 24.79
CA GLY A 27 18.33 9.94 25.17
C GLY A 27 18.77 11.41 25.35
N THR A 28 17.84 12.36 25.21
CA THR A 28 18.09 13.78 25.51
C THR A 28 17.64 14.14 26.92
N SER A 29 17.89 15.38 27.36
CA SER A 29 17.38 15.90 28.65
C SER A 29 15.85 15.93 28.77
N ARG A 30 15.12 15.75 27.66
CA ARG A 30 13.66 15.66 27.61
C ARG A 30 13.12 14.22 27.69
N ASP A 31 14.00 13.21 27.77
CA ASP A 31 13.61 11.81 27.82
C ASP A 31 13.06 11.44 29.21
N CYS A 32 11.74 11.52 29.36
CA CYS A 32 11.03 11.20 30.59
C CYS A 32 10.03 10.04 30.40
N PRO A 33 9.57 9.39 31.50
CA PRO A 33 8.61 8.28 31.43
C PRO A 33 7.33 8.63 30.66
N GLU A 34 6.84 9.86 30.79
CA GLU A 34 5.63 10.36 30.13
C GLU A 34 5.82 10.44 28.62
N LEU A 35 6.96 10.97 28.17
CA LEU A 35 7.32 11.02 26.75
C LEU A 35 7.47 9.60 26.19
N ARG A 36 8.15 8.71 26.91
CA ARG A 36 8.31 7.31 26.49
C ARG A 36 6.97 6.60 26.37
N GLU A 37 6.02 6.86 27.27
CA GLU A 37 4.67 6.29 27.15
C GLU A 37 3.88 6.90 26.00
N LYS A 38 4.02 8.21 25.74
CA LYS A 38 3.44 8.86 24.56
C LYS A 38 3.94 8.23 23.26
N ILE A 39 5.24 7.98 23.15
CA ILE A 39 5.88 7.28 22.02
C ILE A 39 5.30 5.85 21.88
N ARG A 40 5.18 5.11 22.98
CA ARG A 40 4.59 3.75 22.96
C ARG A 40 3.14 3.76 22.48
N LYS A 41 2.32 4.70 22.95
CA LYS A 41 0.92 4.87 22.51
C LYS A 41 0.85 5.21 21.03
N LEU A 42 1.58 6.23 20.59
CA LEU A 42 1.56 6.66 19.19
C LEU A 42 1.99 5.53 18.25
N ARG A 43 3.02 4.77 18.61
CA ARG A 43 3.45 3.59 17.83
C ARG A 43 2.32 2.59 17.63
N ARG A 44 1.54 2.28 18.68
CA ARG A 44 0.39 1.36 18.59
C ARG A 44 -0.68 1.92 17.63
N THR A 45 -1.02 3.20 17.80
CA THR A 45 -1.98 3.89 16.94
C THR A 45 -1.56 3.87 15.46
N CYS A 46 -0.29 4.17 15.16
CA CYS A 46 0.24 4.11 13.78
C CYS A 46 0.05 2.71 13.17
N VAL A 47 0.40 1.65 13.93
CA VAL A 47 0.29 0.27 13.45
C VAL A 47 -1.17 -0.11 13.18
N ASP A 48 -2.09 0.28 14.07
CA ASP A 48 -3.51 -0.03 13.92
C ASP A 48 -4.12 0.75 12.75
N ALA A 49 -3.76 2.01 12.56
CA ALA A 49 -4.15 2.81 11.40
C ALA A 49 -3.64 2.19 10.09
N CYS A 50 -2.38 1.77 10.04
CA CYS A 50 -1.81 1.08 8.88
C CYS A 50 -2.54 -0.24 8.57
N LYS A 51 -2.86 -1.05 9.59
CA LYS A 51 -3.63 -2.29 9.42
C LYS A 51 -5.02 -2.01 8.86
N HIS A 52 -5.74 -1.05 9.44
CA HIS A 52 -7.06 -0.65 8.97
C HIS A 52 -7.01 -0.15 7.52
N THR A 53 -6.08 0.74 7.19
CA THR A 53 -5.88 1.22 5.82
C THR A 53 -5.53 0.09 4.86
N SER A 54 -4.70 -0.86 5.27
CA SER A 54 -4.35 -2.02 4.43
C SER A 54 -5.58 -2.90 4.13
N GLN A 55 -6.50 -3.09 5.08
CA GLN A 55 -7.74 -3.83 4.87
C GLN A 55 -8.67 -3.13 3.88
N LEU A 56 -8.65 -1.80 3.83
CA LEU A 56 -9.43 -1.01 2.89
C LEU A 56 -8.81 -0.96 1.49
N LEU A 57 -7.47 -0.87 1.40
CA LEU A 57 -6.75 -0.72 0.13
C LEU A 57 -6.45 -2.06 -0.56
N LEU A 58 -6.07 -3.11 0.17
CA LEU A 58 -5.71 -4.41 -0.41
C LEU A 58 -6.79 -5.00 -1.32
N PRO A 59 -8.09 -4.97 -0.97
CA PRO A 59 -9.15 -5.42 -1.88
C PRO A 59 -9.18 -4.61 -3.18
N GLN A 60 -8.90 -3.30 -3.13
CA GLN A 60 -8.90 -2.46 -4.33
C GLN A 60 -7.68 -2.75 -5.22
N ILE A 61 -6.51 -2.93 -4.60
CA ILE A 61 -5.25 -3.27 -5.29
C ILE A 61 -5.34 -4.64 -5.96
N ARG A 62 -5.93 -5.63 -5.28
CA ARG A 62 -6.16 -6.97 -5.86
C ARG A 62 -7.11 -6.94 -7.05
N ARG A 63 -8.18 -6.14 -6.99
CA ARG A 63 -9.07 -5.91 -8.13
C ARG A 63 -8.33 -5.29 -9.31
N TRP A 64 -7.49 -4.28 -9.07
CA TRP A 64 -6.64 -3.69 -10.10
C TRP A 64 -5.71 -4.71 -10.77
N LYS A 65 -5.04 -5.57 -10.00
CA LYS A 65 -4.18 -6.63 -10.54
C LYS A 65 -4.93 -7.64 -11.43
N MET A 66 -6.17 -7.97 -11.07
CA MET A 66 -7.03 -8.84 -11.89
C MET A 66 -7.49 -8.16 -13.19
N SER A 67 -7.77 -6.86 -13.16
CA SER A 67 -8.09 -6.08 -14.37
C SER A 67 -6.92 -6.02 -15.35
N ASP A 68 -5.69 -5.96 -14.82
CA ASP A 68 -4.46 -5.95 -15.61
C ASP A 68 -4.16 -7.35 -16.20
N THR A 69 -4.45 -8.41 -15.46
CA THR A 69 -4.29 -9.80 -15.94
C THR A 69 -5.28 -10.14 -17.07
N ARG A 70 -6.45 -9.49 -17.11
CA ARG A 70 -7.38 -9.60 -18.25
C ARG A 70 -6.80 -8.99 -19.53
N GLN A 71 -5.95 -7.97 -19.45
CA GLN A 71 -5.25 -7.42 -20.61
C GLN A 71 -4.08 -8.33 -21.03
N ALA A 72 -3.36 -8.93 -20.08
CA ALA A 72 -2.28 -9.88 -20.38
C ALA A 72 -2.78 -11.16 -21.11
N SER A 73 -3.98 -11.66 -20.77
CA SER A 73 -4.55 -12.84 -21.43
C SER A 73 -5.01 -12.59 -22.87
N VAL A 74 -5.31 -11.33 -23.25
CA VAL A 74 -5.65 -10.98 -24.64
C VAL A 74 -4.40 -10.98 -25.54
N MET A 75 -3.21 -10.86 -24.96
CA MET A 75 -1.94 -10.76 -25.71
C MET A 75 -1.18 -12.10 -25.90
N THR A 76 -1.68 -13.22 -25.35
CA THR A 76 -0.94 -14.51 -25.35
C THR A 76 -1.52 -15.57 -26.30
N SER A 77 -2.47 -15.24 -27.18
CA SER A 77 -2.90 -16.15 -28.25
C SER A 77 -2.09 -15.93 -29.53
N ARG A 78 -0.77 -16.14 -29.46
CA ARG A 78 0.09 -16.34 -30.63
C ARG A 78 0.86 -17.64 -30.43
N THR A 79 0.28 -18.73 -30.92
CA THR A 79 1.00 -19.99 -31.08
C THR A 79 2.12 -19.79 -32.11
N LEU A 80 3.35 -20.14 -31.74
CA LEU A 80 4.48 -20.26 -32.66
C LEU A 80 4.14 -21.31 -33.72
N ASN A 81 3.98 -20.90 -34.97
CA ASN A 81 4.01 -21.84 -36.10
C ASN A 81 5.46 -22.29 -36.30
N SER A 82 5.64 -23.56 -36.67
CA SER A 82 6.94 -24.22 -36.83
C SER A 82 7.91 -23.55 -37.83
N ASP A 83 7.42 -22.61 -38.63
CA ASP A 83 8.19 -21.87 -39.64
C ASP A 83 8.61 -20.44 -39.20
N GLY A 84 8.37 -20.07 -37.94
CA GLY A 84 8.86 -18.81 -37.36
C GLY A 84 8.11 -17.53 -37.79
N GLY A 85 6.96 -17.64 -38.44
CA GLY A 85 6.13 -16.49 -38.86
C GLY A 85 4.97 -16.16 -37.91
N TRP A 86 4.71 -14.87 -37.67
CA TRP A 86 3.57 -14.37 -36.90
C TRP A 86 2.26 -14.49 -37.70
N GLY A 87 1.40 -15.46 -37.37
CA GLY A 87 0.04 -15.57 -37.91
C GLY A 87 -1.00 -14.95 -36.97
N GLU A 88 -1.92 -14.16 -37.51
CA GLU A 88 -3.07 -13.57 -36.81
C GLU A 88 -4.29 -14.47 -37.01
N VAL A 89 -5.01 -14.79 -35.92
CA VAL A 89 -6.18 -15.68 -35.96
C VAL A 89 -7.44 -14.81 -35.88
N ASP A 90 -8.19 -14.74 -36.98
CA ASP A 90 -9.51 -14.10 -37.01
C ASP A 90 -10.47 -14.89 -36.11
N ALA A 91 -10.95 -14.24 -35.05
CA ALA A 91 -11.97 -14.79 -34.17
C ALA A 91 -13.33 -14.75 -34.86
N ARG A 92 -13.96 -15.91 -35.04
CA ARG A 92 -15.33 -16.05 -35.52
C ARG A 92 -16.25 -16.46 -34.39
#